data_AF-Q82VK5-F1
#
_entry.id   AF-Q82VK5-F1
#
_cell.length_a   1.000
_cell.length_b   1.000
_cell.length_c   1.000
_cell.angle_alpha   90.00
_cell.angle_beta   90.00
_cell.angle_gamma   90.00
#
_symmetry.space_group_name_H-M   'P 1'
#
loop_
_entity.id
_entity.type
_entity.pdbx_description
1 polymer ?
#
loop_
_entity_poly.entity_id
_entity_poly.type
_entity_poly.pdbx_seq_one_letter_code
_entity_poly.pdbx_strand_id
1 'polypeptide(L)'
;MPTIQSVRRTQSGRPGKRAINLSLSADVLDAARQLDINISQVCDTYLREVVRHEQERRWREEHADFITAYNATIEAENLPLDEWRSF
;
A
#
# COMPACT_ATOMS: atom_id res chain seq x y z
N MET A 1 49.25 15.73 -1.08
CA MET A 1 47.81 15.99 -1.27
C MET A 1 47.07 14.70 -0.97
N PRO A 2 46.43 14.52 0.21
CA PRO A 2 45.65 13.30 0.46
C PRO A 2 44.23 13.46 -0.11
N THR A 3 43.85 12.49 -0.93
CA THR A 3 42.53 12.37 -1.58
C THR A 3 41.48 11.94 -0.56
N ILE A 4 40.37 12.67 -0.46
CA ILE A 4 39.25 12.37 0.44
C ILE A 4 38.49 11.17 -0.12
N GLN A 5 38.66 9.98 0.47
CA GLN A 5 37.78 8.85 0.24
C GLN A 5 36.42 9.12 0.90
N SER A 6 35.39 9.34 0.07
CA SER A 6 34.00 9.41 0.53
C SER A 6 33.56 8.04 1.05
N VAL A 7 33.53 7.89 2.37
CA VAL A 7 33.03 6.71 3.07
C VAL A 7 31.53 6.55 2.73
N ARG A 8 31.19 5.46 2.03
CA ARG A 8 29.78 5.07 1.83
C ARG A 8 29.19 4.72 3.19
N ARG A 9 28.27 5.56 3.67
CA ARG A 9 27.44 5.27 4.86
C ARG A 9 26.57 4.05 4.57
N THR A 10 26.89 2.93 5.21
CA THR A 10 25.97 1.82 5.40
C THR A 10 24.95 2.22 6.47
N GLN A 11 23.66 2.31 6.12
CA GLN A 11 22.58 2.48 7.10
C GLN A 11 21.91 1.13 7.36
N SER A 12 22.05 0.64 8.59
CA SER A 12 21.28 -0.47 9.14
C SER A 12 20.09 0.04 9.95
N GLY A 13 18.91 -0.59 9.77
CA GLY A 13 18.00 -0.87 10.88
C GLY A 13 16.92 0.14 11.28
N ARG A 14 16.06 0.56 10.35
CA ARG A 14 14.59 0.71 10.56
C ARG A 14 13.93 -0.04 9.39
N PRO A 15 12.64 -0.43 9.40
CA PRO A 15 11.96 -0.81 8.15
C PRO A 15 11.95 0.45 7.26
N GLY A 16 13.06 0.63 6.55
CA GLY A 16 13.48 1.90 5.99
C GLY A 16 12.94 2.06 4.60
N LYS A 17 12.57 3.28 4.24
CA LYS A 17 12.23 3.63 2.86
C LYS A 17 13.40 3.22 1.97
N ARG A 18 13.13 2.36 0.98
CA ARG A 18 14.13 1.96 -0.01
C ARG A 18 14.11 2.99 -1.13
N ALA A 19 15.24 3.68 -1.34
CA ALA A 19 15.38 4.57 -2.49
C ALA A 19 15.32 3.75 -3.79
N ILE A 20 14.52 4.22 -4.75
CA ILE A 20 14.39 3.61 -6.08
C ILE A 20 14.66 4.69 -7.14
N ASN A 21 15.25 4.30 -8.26
CA ASN A 21 15.37 5.18 -9.42
C ASN A 21 14.07 5.08 -10.23
N LEU A 22 13.45 6.23 -10.46
CA LEU A 22 12.12 6.41 -11.06
C LEU A 22 12.26 7.48 -12.13
N SER A 23 11.71 7.24 -13.32
CA SER A 23 11.59 8.25 -14.37
C SER A 23 10.15 8.76 -14.42
N LEU A 24 9.97 10.07 -14.28
CA LEU A 24 8.70 10.78 -14.41
C LEU A 24 8.82 11.87 -15.47
N SER A 25 7.69 12.37 -15.95
CA SER A 25 7.65 13.46 -16.93
C SER A 25 8.32 14.72 -16.37
N ALA A 26 9.21 15.32 -17.16
CA ALA A 26 10.04 16.44 -16.73
C ALA A 26 9.19 17.68 -16.37
N ASP A 27 8.17 17.96 -17.17
CA ASP A 27 7.19 19.04 -16.95
C ASP A 27 6.49 18.92 -15.59
N VAL A 28 6.09 17.71 -15.20
CA VAL A 28 5.45 17.45 -13.90
C VAL A 28 6.42 17.64 -12.75
N LEU A 29 7.67 17.18 -12.89
CA LEU A 29 8.70 17.37 -11.88
C LEU A 29 9.04 18.85 -11.67
N ASP A 30 9.15 19.61 -12.77
CA ASP A 30 9.41 21.04 -12.74
C ASP A 30 8.25 21.81 -12.09
N ALA A 31 7.01 21.49 -12.47
CA ALA A 31 5.82 22.06 -11.85
C ALA A 31 5.74 21.72 -10.35
N ALA A 32 5.97 20.47 -9.98
CA ALA A 32 5.99 20.04 -8.58
C ALA A 32 7.05 20.79 -7.76
N ARG A 33 8.23 21.02 -8.36
CA ARG A 33 9.31 21.78 -7.71
C ARG A 33 8.96 23.26 -7.55
N GLN A 34 8.32 23.87 -8.53
CA GLN A 34 7.84 25.25 -8.44
C GLN A 34 6.76 25.43 -7.35
N LEU A 35 5.97 24.39 -7.12
CA LEU A 35 4.90 24.36 -6.12
C LEU A 35 5.36 23.84 -4.74
N ASP A 36 6.67 23.60 -4.54
CA ASP A 36 7.24 23.03 -3.31
C ASP A 36 6.59 21.70 -2.87
N ILE A 37 6.17 20.88 -3.83
CA ILE A 37 5.53 19.59 -3.58
C ILE A 37 6.60 18.55 -3.21
N ASN A 38 6.37 17.85 -2.11
CA ASN A 38 7.20 16.72 -1.72
C ASN A 38 6.89 15.47 -2.55
N ILE A 39 7.52 15.36 -3.72
CA ILE A 39 7.32 14.27 -4.68
C ILE A 39 7.50 12.89 -4.04
N SER A 40 8.53 12.72 -3.19
CA SER A 40 8.78 11.44 -2.52
C SER A 40 7.62 11.00 -1.62
N GLN A 41 7.02 11.94 -0.89
CA GLN A 41 5.89 11.65 -0.01
C GLN A 41 4.61 11.36 -0.81
N VAL A 42 4.35 12.11 -1.88
CA VAL A 42 3.19 11.89 -2.75
C VAL A 42 3.28 10.50 -3.41
N CYS A 43 4.44 10.16 -3.98
CA CYS A 43 4.66 8.85 -4.58
C CYS A 43 4.52 7.71 -3.56
N ASP A 44 5.08 7.84 -2.35
CA ASP A 44 4.94 6.82 -1.30
C ASP A 44 3.48 6.63 -0.89
N THR A 45 2.73 7.72 -0.72
CA THR A 45 1.31 7.66 -0.33
C THR A 45 0.47 6.99 -1.40
N TYR A 46 0.59 7.45 -2.65
CA TYR A 46 -0.15 6.89 -3.76
C TYR A 46 0.19 5.42 -4.01
N LEU A 47 1.48 5.05 -3.94
CA LEU A 47 1.90 3.67 -4.13
C LEU A 47 1.35 2.75 -3.04
N ARG A 48 1.26 3.20 -1.79
CA ARG A 48 0.62 2.44 -0.70
C ARG A 48 -0.85 2.17 -0.98
N GLU A 49 -1.57 3.17 -1.49
CA GLU A 49 -2.99 3.04 -1.82
C GLU A 49 -3.21 2.03 -2.94
N VAL A 50 -2.44 2.13 -4.03
CA VAL A 50 -2.49 1.19 -5.16
C VAL A 50 -2.18 -0.23 -4.69
N VAL A 51 -1.12 -0.39 -3.88
CA VAL A 51 -0.71 -1.69 -3.35
C VAL A 51 -1.77 -2.29 -2.42
N ARG A 52 -2.44 -1.45 -1.59
CA ARG A 52 -3.56 -1.89 -0.76
C ARG A 52 -4.73 -2.37 -1.62
N HIS A 53 -5.12 -1.58 -2.62
CA HIS A 53 -6.24 -1.91 -3.50
C HIS A 53 -6.02 -3.23 -4.25
N GLU A 54 -4.81 -3.45 -4.77
CA GLU A 54 -4.48 -4.71 -5.45
C GLU A 54 -4.49 -5.92 -4.48
N GLN A 55 -4.02 -5.74 -3.25
CA GLN A 55 -4.11 -6.80 -2.24
C GLN A 55 -5.56 -7.12 -1.89
N GLU A 56 -6.41 -6.10 -1.70
CA GLU A 56 -7.84 -6.28 -1.44
C GLU A 56 -8.55 -6.97 -2.62
N ARG A 57 -8.19 -6.62 -3.85
CA ARG A 57 -8.72 -7.27 -5.06
C ARG A 57 -8.35 -8.74 -5.10
N ARG A 58 -7.07 -9.07 -4.91
CA ARG A 58 -6.60 -10.47 -4.88
C ARG A 58 -7.22 -11.26 -3.75
N TRP A 59 -7.31 -10.68 -2.56
CA TRP A 59 -7.94 -11.33 -1.42
C TRP A 59 -9.40 -11.67 -1.71
N ARG A 60 -10.15 -10.74 -2.31
CA ARG A 60 -11.54 -10.98 -2.74
C ARG A 60 -11.64 -12.08 -3.78
N GLU A 61 -10.74 -12.12 -4.76
CA GLU A 61 -10.70 -13.17 -5.78
C GLU A 61 -10.41 -14.55 -5.16
N GLU A 62 -9.42 -14.62 -4.26
CA GLU A 62 -9.03 -15.86 -3.58
C GLU A 62 -10.10 -16.38 -2.60
N HIS A 63 -10.87 -15.49 -1.98
CA HIS A 63 -11.84 -15.85 -0.93
C HIS A 63 -13.29 -15.82 -1.41
N ALA A 64 -13.54 -15.54 -2.69
CA ALA A 64 -14.89 -15.46 -3.26
C ALA A 64 -15.69 -16.76 -3.03
N ASP A 65 -15.07 -17.91 -3.27
CA ASP A 65 -15.72 -19.22 -3.09
C ASP A 65 -16.01 -19.50 -1.61
N PHE A 66 -15.08 -19.16 -0.72
CA PHE A 66 -15.28 -19.30 0.72
C PHE A 66 -16.42 -18.41 1.22
N ILE A 67 -16.44 -17.14 0.80
CA ILE A 67 -17.50 -16.19 1.15
C ILE A 67 -18.85 -16.68 0.62
N THR A 68 -18.89 -17.19 -0.61
CA THR A 68 -20.12 -17.72 -1.20
C THR A 68 -20.63 -18.94 -0.43
N ALA A 69 -19.75 -19.89 -0.10
CA ALA A 69 -20.11 -21.06 0.69
C ALA A 69 -20.59 -20.68 2.09
N TYR A 70 -19.89 -19.75 2.75
CA TYR A 70 -20.26 -19.26 4.07
C TYR A 70 -21.60 -18.52 4.06
N ASN A 71 -21.85 -17.66 3.06
CA ASN A 71 -23.12 -16.96 2.90
C ASN A 71 -24.28 -17.94 2.67
N ALA A 72 -24.07 -19.00 1.86
CA ALA A 72 -25.07 -20.04 1.65
C ALA A 72 -25.42 -20.79 2.94
N THR A 73 -24.43 -21.04 3.81
CA THR A 73 -24.66 -21.63 5.14
C THR A 73 -25.48 -20.70 6.04
N ILE A 74 -25.16 -19.39 6.07
CA ILE A 74 -25.91 -18.40 6.85
C ILE A 74 -27.36 -18.26 6.35
N GLU A 75 -27.61 -18.29 5.04
CA GLU A 75 -28.97 -18.27 4.48
C GLU A 75 -29.76 -19.54 4.83
N ALA A 76 -29.11 -20.70 4.86
CA ALA A 76 -29.75 -21.97 5.16
C ALA A 76 -30.05 -22.15 6.66
N GLU A 77 -29.14 -21.73 7.53
CA GLU A 77 -29.19 -22.00 8.97
C GLU A 77 -29.73 -20.81 9.79
N ASN A 78 -29.95 -19.65 9.15
CA ASN A 78 -30.10 -18.34 9.78
C ASN A 78 -28.88 -17.95 10.62
N LEU A 79 -28.80 -16.68 11.01
CA LEU A 79 -27.72 -16.20 11.87
C LEU A 79 -27.79 -16.91 13.23
N PRO A 80 -26.73 -17.61 13.69
CA PRO A 80 -26.78 -18.43 14.91
C PRO A 80 -27.17 -17.67 16.19
N LEU A 81 -27.08 -16.34 16.18
CA LEU A 81 -27.37 -15.45 17.31
C LEU A 81 -28.53 -14.50 17.03
N ASP A 82 -29.29 -14.69 15.95
CA ASP A 82 -30.38 -13.77 15.59
C ASP A 82 -31.49 -13.75 16.65
N GLU A 83 -31.74 -14.88 17.30
CA GLU A 83 -32.71 -15.01 18.40
C GLU A 83 -32.36 -14.17 19.65
N TRP A 84 -31.13 -13.69 19.77
CA TRP A 84 -30.65 -12.92 20.93
C TRP A 84 -30.35 -11.45 20.59
N ARG A 85 -30.68 -11.03 19.37
CA ARG A 85 -30.43 -9.67 18.89
C ARG A 85 -31.47 -8.71 19.50
N SER A 86 -31.05 -8.00 20.56
CA SER A 86 -31.84 -6.92 21.15
C SER A 86 -31.53 -5.61 20.42
N PHE A 87 -32.56 -4.84 20.05
CA PHE A 87 -32.48 -3.54 19.37
C PHE A 87 -32.38 -2.35 20.33
#